data_AF-A0A958R264-F1
#
_entry.id   AF-A0A958R264-F1
#
_cell.length_a   1.000
_cell.length_b   1.000
_cell.length_c   1.000
_cell.angle_alpha   90.00
_cell.angle_beta   90.00
_cell.angle_gamma   90.00
#
_symmetry.space_group_name_H-M   'P 1'
#
loop_
_entity.id
_entity.type
_entity.pdbx_description
1 polymer ?
#
loop_
_entity_poly.entity_id
_entity_poly.type
_entity_poly.pdbx_seq_one_letter_code
_entity_poly.pdbx_strand_id
1 'polypeptide(L)' 'MRNRGISYGPEALAKLNQAVEKAAAKGAKETLVLTDNSALIVSVKNNTVVTVMDKGALKDNVFTNIDSTVVI' A
#
# COMPACT_ATOMS: atom_id res chain seq x y z
N MET A 1 -7.14 13.17 3.01
CA MET A 1 -7.61 11.77 3.13
C MET A 1 -7.47 11.35 4.59
N ARG A 2 -8.55 10.90 5.26
CA ARG A 2 -8.49 10.42 6.66
C ARG A 2 -8.35 8.90 6.64
N ASN A 3 -7.14 8.39 6.79
CA ASN A 3 -6.91 6.97 7.02
C ASN A 3 -6.90 6.68 8.53
N ARG A 4 -7.62 5.63 8.91
CA ARG A 4 -7.78 5.18 10.30
C ARG A 4 -6.39 4.76 10.84
N GLY A 5 -5.90 5.49 11.85
CA GLY A 5 -4.94 4.97 12.84
C GLY A 5 -3.44 5.13 12.60
N ILE A 6 -2.96 5.47 11.39
CA ILE A 6 -1.51 5.56 11.12
C ILE A 6 -1.18 6.94 10.55
N SER A 7 -0.47 7.73 11.36
CA SER A 7 -0.03 9.08 10.98
C SER A 7 1.23 8.96 10.12
N TYR A 8 1.05 8.90 8.81
CA TYR A 8 2.17 8.96 7.87
C TYR A 8 2.66 10.41 7.78
N GLY A 9 3.93 10.62 8.08
CA GLY A 9 4.59 11.90 7.82
C GLY A 9 4.59 12.24 6.31
N PRO A 10 4.81 13.52 5.96
CA PRO A 10 4.77 13.98 4.57
C PRO A 10 5.74 13.21 3.64
N GLU A 11 6.90 12.79 4.16
CA GLU A 11 7.87 12.00 3.40
C GLU A 11 7.36 10.59 3.08
N ALA A 12 6.73 9.92 4.06
CA ALA A 12 6.17 8.58 3.87
C ALA A 12 5.01 8.60 2.87
N LEU A 13 4.18 9.65 2.91
CA LEU A 13 3.14 9.89 1.92
C LEU A 13 3.71 10.09 0.51
N ALA A 14 4.81 10.82 0.37
CA ALA A 14 5.47 11.01 -0.93
C ALA A 14 5.99 9.68 -1.49
N LYS A 15 6.65 8.86 -0.66
CA LYS A 15 7.13 7.52 -1.06
C LYS A 15 5.97 6.60 -1.46
N LEU A 16 4.87 6.63 -0.71
CA LEU A 16 3.67 5.86 -1.03
C LEU A 16 3.08 6.29 -2.37
N ASN A 17 2.94 7.59 -2.61
CA ASN A 17 2.44 8.10 -3.90
C ASN A 17 3.32 7.65 -5.07
N GLN A 18 4.64 7.72 -4.93
CA GLN A 18 5.56 7.23 -5.95
C GLN A 18 5.44 5.72 -6.18
N ALA A 19 5.22 4.93 -5.12
CA ALA A 19 4.99 3.50 -5.23
C ALA A 19 3.70 3.20 -6.03
N VAL A 20 2.63 3.93 -5.73
CA VAL A 20 1.34 3.81 -6.42
C VAL A 20 1.44 4.24 -7.88
N GLU A 21 2.14 5.34 -8.19
CA GLU A 21 2.39 5.77 -9.57
C GLU A 21 3.17 4.74 -10.38
N LYS A 22 4.20 4.12 -9.79
CA LYS A 22 4.96 3.04 -10.44
C LYS A 22 4.09 1.83 -10.74
N ALA A 23 3.18 1.47 -9.83
CA ALA A 23 2.23 0.39 -10.05
C ALA A 23 1.22 0.77 -11.14
N ALA A 24 0.68 2.00 -11.11
CA ALA A 24 -0.24 2.54 -12.11
C ALA A 24 0.37 2.53 -13.52
N ALA A 25 1.64 2.94 -13.65
CA ALA A 25 2.36 2.92 -14.92
C ALA A 25 2.50 1.50 -15.52
N LYS A 26 2.39 0.46 -14.68
CA LYS A 26 2.39 -0.95 -15.09
C LYS A 26 0.98 -1.53 -15.29
N GLY A 27 -0.06 -0.71 -15.16
CA GLY A 27 -1.45 -1.13 -15.33
C GLY A 27 -2.05 -1.83 -14.10
N ALA A 28 -1.41 -1.71 -12.93
CA ALA A 28 -1.96 -2.24 -11.68
C ALA A 28 -3.27 -1.56 -11.29
N LYS A 29 -4.17 -2.33 -10.68
CA LYS A 29 -5.46 -1.87 -10.13
C LYS A 29 -5.48 -2.00 -8.62
N GLU A 30 -4.93 -3.08 -8.09
CA GLU A 30 -4.86 -3.40 -6.66
C GLU A 30 -3.43 -3.78 -6.29
N THR A 31 -2.78 -2.93 -5.49
CA THR A 31 -1.37 -3.05 -5.17
C THR A 31 -1.17 -3.31 -3.68
N LEU A 32 -0.38 -4.33 -3.35
CA LEU A 32 0.17 -4.50 -2.01
C LEU A 32 1.48 -3.69 -1.91
N VAL A 33 1.51 -2.71 -1.02
CA VAL A 33 2.70 -1.92 -0.71
C VAL A 33 3.29 -2.43 0.60
N LEU A 34 4.51 -2.95 0.55
CA LEU A 34 5.26 -3.39 1.72
C LEU A 34 6.24 -2.29 2.13
N THR A 35 6.21 -1.90 3.38
CA THR A 35 7.17 -0.98 4.02
C THR A 35 7.96 -1.73 5.10
N ASP A 36 8.94 -1.04 5.71
CA ASP A 36 9.71 -1.60 6.82
C ASP A 36 8.84 -2.11 7.98
N ASN A 37 7.75 -1.41 8.26
CA ASN A 37 6.94 -1.63 9.46
C ASN A 37 5.50 -2.08 9.17
N SER A 38 5.01 -1.92 7.93
CA SER A 38 3.60 -2.14 7.62
C SER A 38 3.40 -2.66 6.20
N ALA A 39 2.24 -3.27 5.95
CA ALA A 39 1.73 -3.53 4.62
C ALA A 39 0.46 -2.71 4.38
N LEU A 40 0.32 -2.18 3.18
CA LEU A 40 -0.84 -1.43 2.74
C LEU A 40 -1.43 -2.07 1.50
N ILE A 41 -2.75 -2.23 1.46
CA ILE A 41 -3.46 -2.53 0.22
C ILE A 41 -3.97 -1.21 -0.33
N VAL A 42 -3.54 -0.87 -1.53
CA VAL A 42 -3.90 0.38 -2.21
C VAL A 42 -4.68 0.05 -3.48
N SER A 43 -5.86 0.63 -3.58
CA SER A 43 -6.60 0.67 -4.82
C SER A 43 -6.03 1.78 -5.69
N VAL A 44 -5.24 1.41 -6.70
CA VAL A 44 -4.61 2.35 -7.64
C VAL A 44 -5.67 3.13 -8.41
N LYS A 45 -6.72 2.44 -8.86
CA LYS A 45 -7.85 3.05 -9.58
C LYS A 45 -8.51 4.19 -8.78
N ASN A 46 -8.65 4.00 -7.47
CA ASN A 46 -9.31 4.95 -6.60
C ASN A 46 -8.31 5.85 -5.84
N ASN A 47 -7.02 5.68 -6.09
CA ASN A 47 -5.92 6.30 -5.34
C ASN A 47 -6.17 6.32 -3.82
N THR A 48 -6.62 5.18 -3.27
CA THR A 48 -7.12 5.08 -1.89
C THR A 48 -6.48 3.89 -1.19
N VAL A 49 -6.03 4.11 0.05
CA VAL A 49 -5.52 3.05 0.94
C VAL A 49 -6.71 2.34 1.59
N VAL A 50 -6.89 1.06 1.24
CA VAL A 50 -8.02 0.23 1.68
C VAL A 50 -7.72 -0.45 3.02
N THR A 51 -6.49 -0.92 3.21
CA THR A 51 -6.10 -1.67 4.40
C THR A 51 -4.70 -1.31 4.82
N VAL A 52 -4.45 -1.21 6.12
CA VAL A 52 -3.11 -1.03 6.68
C VAL A 52 -2.92 -2.06 7.79
N MET A 53 -1.80 -2.77 7.76
CA MET A 53 -1.47 -3.82 8.72
C MET A 53 -0.02 -3.65 9.17
N ASP A 54 0.27 -3.90 10.44
CA ASP A 54 1.66 -3.98 10.89
C ASP A 54 2.32 -5.25 10.35
N LYS A 55 3.64 -5.18 10.12
CA LYS A 55 4.42 -6.29 9.55
C LYS A 55 4.35 -7.57 10.39
N GLY A 56 4.22 -7.44 11.71
CA GLY A 56 4.01 -8.57 12.62
C GLY A 56 2.68 -9.30 12.37
N ALA A 57 1.68 -8.59 11.87
CA ALA A 57 0.38 -9.14 11.49
C ALA A 57 0.38 -9.71 10.06
N LEU A 58 1.50 -9.74 9.31
CA LEU A 58 1.54 -10.35 7.98
C LEU A 58 1.78 -11.86 8.01
N LYS A 59 2.32 -12.38 9.11
CA LYS A 59 2.64 -13.79 9.23
C LYS A 59 1.35 -14.62 9.12
N ASP A 60 1.40 -15.67 8.30
CA ASP A 60 0.30 -16.60 8.03
C ASP A 60 -0.95 -15.98 7.36
N ASN A 61 -0.86 -14.75 6.84
CA ASN A 61 -1.95 -14.11 6.09
C ASN A 61 -1.81 -14.30 4.59
N VAL A 62 -2.93 -14.61 3.93
CA VAL A 62 -3.04 -14.74 2.47
C VAL A 62 -3.84 -13.57 1.92
N PHE A 63 -3.21 -12.80 1.04
CA PHE A 63 -3.85 -11.69 0.33
C PHE A 63 -4.17 -12.13 -1.10
N THR A 64 -5.43 -11.95 -1.50
CA THR A 64 -5.92 -12.26 -2.84
C THR A 64 -6.32 -10.98 -3.57
N ASN A 65 -6.60 -11.10 -4.87
CA ASN A 65 -7.04 -9.98 -5.70
C ASN A 65 -6.01 -8.83 -5.79
N ILE A 66 -4.74 -9.12 -5.53
CA ILE A 66 -3.60 -8.22 -5.71
C ILE A 66 -2.95 -8.55 -7.05
N ASP A 67 -2.82 -7.55 -7.93
CA ASP A 67 -2.20 -7.71 -9.25
C ASP A 67 -0.74 -7.24 -9.28
N SER A 68 -0.29 -6.59 -8.20
CA SER A 68 1.04 -6.01 -8.12
C SER A 68 1.51 -5.86 -6.68
N THR A 69 2.81 -5.98 -6.47
CA THR A 69 3.44 -5.72 -5.19
C THR A 69 4.57 -4.73 -5.37
N VAL A 70 4.61 -3.72 -4.50
CA VAL A 70 5.67 -2.72 -4.45
C VAL A 70 6.30 -2.76 -3.06
N VAL A 71 7.63 -2.83 -3.02
CA VAL A 71 8.40 -2.83 -1.79
C VAL A 71 9.15 -1.50 -1.71
N ILE A 72 9.00 -0.77 -0.62
CA ILE A 72 9.61 0.55 -0.36
C ILE A 72 10.27 0.63 1.00
#